data_AF-A0A7V5XHC1-F1
#
_entry.id   AF-A0A7V5XHC1-F1
#
_cell.length_a   1.000
_cell.length_b   1.000
_cell.length_c   1.000
_cell.angle_alpha   90.00
_cell.angle_beta   90.00
_cell.angle_gamma   90.00
#
_symmetry.space_group_name_H-M   'P 1'
#
loop_
_entity.id
_entity.type
_entity.pdbx_description
1 polymer ?
#
loop_
_entity_poly.entity_id
_entity_poly.type
_entity_poly.pdbx_seq_one_letter_code
_entity_poly.pdbx_strand_id
1 'polypeptide(L)'
;MELRSIHMLFILVGTIAFIFSLIVVLTRKGKFLYKHKILSTIALILINLSILNIYLSNRNVNLSFSHGILGFLFFIVSIINLIIGVIYTGKIDANLKKRIRLIHIWIGRVLFIILILNIIFGIIIFKPF
;
A
#
# COMPACT_ATOMS: atom_id res chain seq x y z
N MET A 1 -1.28 -23.17 8.05
CA MET A 1 -1.34 -21.78 8.56
C MET A 1 -2.77 -21.30 8.38
N GLU A 2 -3.37 -20.72 9.41
CA GLU A 2 -4.69 -20.11 9.27
C GLU A 2 -4.61 -18.90 8.33
N LEU A 3 -5.64 -18.70 7.51
CA LEU A 3 -5.73 -17.62 6.52
C LEU A 3 -5.46 -16.24 7.13
N ARG A 4 -5.94 -16.01 8.36
CA ARG A 4 -5.73 -14.78 9.13
C ARG A 4 -4.26 -14.54 9.46
N SER A 5 -3.51 -15.58 9.81
CA SER A 5 -2.07 -15.49 10.08
C SER A 5 -1.28 -15.11 8.82
N ILE A 6 -1.66 -15.66 7.65
CA ILE A 6 -1.06 -15.29 6.36
C ILE A 6 -1.38 -13.83 6.04
N HIS A 7 -2.62 -13.40 6.25
CA HIS A 7 -3.03 -12.02 6.04
C HIS A 7 -2.18 -11.05 6.88
N MET A 8 -2.09 -11.28 8.19
CA MET A 8 -1.28 -10.46 9.09
C MET A 8 0.19 -10.43 8.69
N LEU A 9 0.77 -11.59 8.33
CA LEU A 9 2.16 -11.69 7.90
C LEU A 9 2.43 -10.83 6.66
N PHE A 10 1.57 -10.91 5.64
CA PHE A 10 1.75 -10.12 4.42
C PHE A 10 1.52 -8.63 4.65
N ILE A 11 0.56 -8.24 5.49
CA ILE A 11 0.37 -6.84 5.88
C ILE A 11 1.61 -6.34 6.61
N LEU A 12 2.15 -7.10 7.56
CA LEU A 12 3.33 -6.70 8.34
C LEU A 12 4.56 -6.53 7.46
N VAL A 13 4.93 -7.56 6.70
CA VAL A 13 6.11 -7.54 5.82
C VAL A 13 5.95 -6.48 4.74
N GLY A 14 4.76 -6.39 4.13
CA GLY A 14 4.45 -5.37 3.14
C GLY A 14 4.54 -3.95 3.70
N THR A 15 4.05 -3.71 4.92
CA THR A 15 4.12 -2.40 5.59
C THR A 15 5.56 -2.01 5.90
N ILE A 16 6.37 -2.93 6.42
CA ILE A 16 7.81 -2.69 6.67
C ILE A 16 8.52 -2.32 5.38
N ALA A 17 8.29 -3.08 4.29
CA ALA A 17 8.85 -2.79 2.99
C ALA A 17 8.36 -1.42 2.44
N PHE A 18 7.09 -1.07 2.66
CA PHE A 18 6.51 0.21 2.25
C PHE A 18 7.18 1.38 2.97
N ILE A 19 7.30 1.31 4.29
CA ILE A 19 7.98 2.32 5.12
C ILE A 19 9.43 2.48 4.69
N PHE A 20 10.15 1.36 4.51
CA PHE A 20 11.53 1.41 4.07
C PHE A 20 11.67 2.04 2.67
N SER A 21 10.74 1.77 1.76
CA SER A 21 10.71 2.39 0.43
C SER A 21 10.56 3.91 0.51
N LEU A 22 9.78 4.43 1.47
CA LEU A 22 9.60 5.87 1.69
C LEU A 22 10.87 6.50 2.29
N ILE A 23 11.47 5.85 3.29
CA ILE A 23 12.74 6.29 3.90
C ILE A 23 13.84 6.41 2.86
N VAL A 24 13.95 5.45 1.93
CA VAL A 24 14.94 5.48 0.84
C VAL A 24 14.82 6.74 -0.02
N VAL A 25 13.60 7.18 -0.33
CA VAL A 25 13.36 8.41 -1.12
C VAL A 25 13.69 9.68 -0.34
N LEU A 26 13.36 9.71 0.95
CA LEU A 26 13.60 10.87 1.81
C LEU A 26 15.09 11.09 2.10
N THR A 27 15.85 10.01 2.28
CA THR A 27 17.24 10.07 2.74
C THR A 27 18.26 10.18 1.61
N ARG A 28 17.97 9.64 0.41
CA ARG A 28 18.98 9.52 -0.65
C ARG A 28 18.47 10.06 -1.99
N LYS A 29 18.51 11.40 -2.12
CA LYS A 29 18.12 12.16 -3.33
C LYS A 29 18.69 11.52 -4.61
N GLY A 30 17.81 11.06 -5.50
CA GLY A 30 18.11 10.68 -6.89
C GLY A 30 18.74 9.30 -7.12
N LYS A 31 19.75 8.90 -6.35
CA LYS A 31 20.57 7.69 -6.65
C LYS A 31 19.86 6.35 -6.41
N PHE A 32 18.73 6.33 -5.72
CA PHE A 32 18.04 5.09 -5.33
C PHE A 32 16.58 5.00 -5.77
N LEU A 33 16.20 5.75 -6.81
CA LEU A 33 14.84 5.73 -7.35
C LEU A 33 14.41 4.32 -7.79
N TYR A 34 15.35 3.52 -8.29
CA TYR A 34 15.14 2.11 -8.63
C TYR A 34 14.83 1.24 -7.40
N LYS A 35 15.55 1.43 -6.28
CA LYS A 35 15.28 0.70 -5.04
C LYS A 35 13.91 1.05 -4.47
N HIS A 36 13.54 2.33 -4.49
CA HIS A 36 12.18 2.75 -4.13
C HIS A 36 11.15 2.01 -4.97
N LYS A 37 11.29 2.03 -6.31
CA LYS A 37 10.37 1.37 -7.24
C LYS A 37 10.21 -0.12 -6.93
N ILE A 38 11.31 -0.85 -6.70
CA ILE A 38 11.24 -2.28 -6.36
C ILE A 38 10.55 -2.48 -5.02
N LEU A 39 11.04 -1.84 -3.96
CA LEU A 39 10.54 -2.03 -2.60
C LEU A 39 9.08 -1.63 -2.48
N SER A 40 8.67 -0.51 -3.07
CA SER A 40 7.27 -0.07 -3.08
C SER A 40 6.39 -1.03 -3.86
N THR A 41 6.86 -1.55 -5.00
CA THR A 41 6.10 -2.53 -5.78
C THR A 41 5.91 -3.83 -5.01
N ILE A 42 6.98 -4.37 -4.43
CA ILE A 42 6.91 -5.59 -3.60
C ILE A 42 5.96 -5.37 -2.41
N ALA A 43 6.10 -4.25 -1.72
CA ALA A 43 5.27 -3.89 -0.59
C ALA A 43 3.78 -3.86 -0.96
N LEU A 44 3.43 -3.14 -2.03
CA LEU A 44 2.05 -3.01 -2.49
C LEU A 44 1.49 -4.34 -2.99
N ILE A 45 2.29 -5.17 -3.66
CA ILE A 45 1.87 -6.53 -4.07
C ILE A 45 1.53 -7.37 -2.84
N LEU A 46 2.40 -7.42 -1.83
CA LEU A 46 2.16 -8.20 -0.61
C LEU A 46 0.89 -7.75 0.12
N ILE A 47 0.72 -6.43 0.30
CA ILE A 47 -0.47 -5.87 0.96
C ILE A 47 -1.73 -6.18 0.13
N ASN A 48 -1.70 -5.98 -1.19
CA ASN A 48 -2.86 -6.21 -2.04
C ASN A 48 -3.23 -7.69 -2.16
N LEU A 49 -2.26 -8.60 -2.23
CA LEU A 49 -2.52 -10.04 -2.17
C LEU A 49 -3.15 -10.42 -0.84
N SER A 50 -2.68 -9.83 0.26
CA SER A 50 -3.24 -10.06 1.59
C SER A 50 -4.72 -9.65 1.68
N ILE A 51 -5.04 -8.47 1.15
CA ILE A 51 -6.42 -7.96 1.10
C ILE A 51 -7.28 -8.84 0.20
N LEU A 52 -6.81 -9.12 -1.02
CA LEU A 52 -7.53 -9.93 -2.00
C LEU A 52 -7.84 -11.33 -1.46
N ASN A 53 -6.89 -11.96 -0.77
CA ASN A 53 -7.06 -13.29 -0.20
C ASN A 53 -8.21 -13.33 0.84
N ILE A 54 -8.32 -12.29 1.69
CA ILE A 54 -9.44 -12.15 2.64
C ILE A 54 -10.76 -11.88 1.93
N TYR A 55 -10.77 -11.06 0.88
CA TYR A 55 -11.99 -10.79 0.10
C TYR A 55 -12.50 -12.03 -0.64
N LEU A 56 -11.60 -12.83 -1.21
CA LEU A 56 -11.97 -14.06 -1.94
C LEU A 56 -12.38 -15.19 -1.00
N SER A 57 -11.81 -15.26 0.21
CA SER A 57 -12.16 -16.30 1.18
C SER A 57 -13.48 -16.04 1.91
N ASN A 58 -13.88 -14.77 2.06
CA ASN A 58 -15.00 -14.38 2.91
C ASN A 58 -16.28 -14.26 2.10
N ARG A 59 -17.03 -15.36 1.97
CA ARG A 59 -18.45 -15.27 1.60
C ARG A 59 -19.34 -14.74 2.73
N ASN A 60 -18.90 -14.82 4.00
CA ASN A 60 -19.77 -14.59 5.18
C ASN A 60 -19.10 -13.93 6.40
N VAL A 61 -17.85 -13.47 6.33
CA VAL A 61 -17.22 -12.83 7.50
C VAL A 61 -17.59 -11.36 7.51
N ASN A 62 -18.28 -10.94 8.57
CA ASN A 62 -18.43 -9.54 8.97
C ASN A 62 -17.03 -8.92 9.12
N LEU A 63 -16.46 -8.46 8.01
CA LEU A 63 -15.49 -7.38 8.05
C LEU A 63 -16.18 -6.29 8.85
N SER A 64 -15.61 -5.87 9.98
CA SER A 64 -16.10 -4.65 10.61
C SER A 64 -16.14 -3.60 9.50
N PHE A 65 -17.31 -3.01 9.28
CA PHE A 65 -17.59 -2.25 8.06
C PHE A 65 -16.47 -1.23 7.73
N SER A 66 -15.90 -0.59 8.76
CA SER A 66 -14.79 0.35 8.63
C SER A 66 -13.45 -0.25 8.16
N HIS A 67 -12.93 -1.31 8.79
CA HIS A 67 -11.65 -1.94 8.40
C HIS A 67 -11.72 -2.57 7.00
N GLY A 68 -12.84 -3.21 6.65
CA GLY A 68 -13.06 -3.73 5.30
C GLY A 68 -13.01 -2.61 4.26
N ILE A 69 -13.82 -1.55 4.45
CA ILE A 69 -13.89 -0.43 3.51
C ILE A 69 -12.53 0.27 3.35
N LEU A 70 -11.81 0.51 4.44
CA LEU A 70 -10.48 1.13 4.38
C LEU A 70 -9.47 0.23 3.67
N GLY A 71 -9.51 -1.08 3.90
CA GLY A 71 -8.69 -2.05 3.17
C GLY A 71 -8.97 -2.05 1.66
N PHE A 72 -10.24 -2.01 1.27
CA PHE A 72 -10.61 -1.96 -0.15
C PHE A 72 -10.25 -0.62 -0.80
N LEU A 73 -10.47 0.49 -0.10
CA LEU A 73 -10.06 1.81 -0.56
C LEU A 73 -8.54 1.87 -0.76
N PHE A 74 -7.77 1.34 0.20
CA PHE A 74 -6.32 1.20 0.06
C PHE A 74 -5.94 0.40 -1.19
N PHE A 75 -6.61 -0.74 -1.41
CA PHE A 75 -6.37 -1.60 -2.56
C PHE A 75 -6.52 -0.82 -3.88
N ILE A 76 -7.64 -0.15 -4.10
CA ILE A 76 -7.89 0.63 -5.31
C ILE A 76 -6.86 1.75 -5.48
N VAL A 77 -6.67 2.57 -4.44
CA VAL A 77 -5.78 3.74 -4.51
C VAL A 77 -4.33 3.30 -4.72
N SER A 78 -3.92 2.14 -4.19
CA SER A 78 -2.56 1.62 -4.34
C SER A 78 -2.25 1.21 -5.78
N ILE A 79 -3.23 0.60 -6.47
CA ILE A 79 -3.12 0.23 -7.88
C ILE A 79 -2.98 1.49 -8.73
N ILE A 80 -3.82 2.50 -8.49
CA ILE A 80 -3.75 3.80 -9.17
C ILE A 80 -2.36 4.43 -8.96
N ASN A 81 -1.85 4.43 -7.72
CA ASN A 81 -0.55 5.00 -7.42
C ASN A 81 0.61 4.27 -8.13
N LEU A 82 0.51 2.94 -8.25
CA LEU A 82 1.49 2.12 -8.94
C LEU A 82 1.48 2.40 -10.45
N ILE A 83 0.31 2.51 -11.07
CA ILE A 83 0.14 2.90 -12.48
C ILE A 83 0.76 4.28 -12.73
N ILE A 84 0.44 5.27 -11.89
CA ILE A 84 1.00 6.61 -11.97
C ILE A 84 2.54 6.58 -11.83
N GLY A 85 3.07 5.77 -10.92
CA GLY A 85 4.51 5.57 -10.73
C GLY A 85 5.19 4.98 -11.97
N VAL A 86 4.54 4.05 -12.66
CA VAL A 86 5.04 3.48 -13.93
C VAL A 86 5.02 4.55 -15.04
N ILE A 87 3.90 5.27 -15.20
CA ILE A 87 3.77 6.35 -16.20
C ILE A 87 4.86 7.42 -15.98
N TYR A 88 5.13 7.80 -14.73
CA TYR A 88 6.17 8.76 -14.37
C TYR A 88 7.58 8.33 -14.84
N THR A 89 7.86 7.02 -14.90
CA THR A 89 9.13 6.48 -15.38
C THR A 89 9.24 6.41 -16.91
N GLY A 90 8.14 6.65 -17.64
CA GLY A 90 8.12 6.66 -19.10
C GLY A 90 8.71 7.93 -19.74
N LYS A 91 8.71 7.96 -21.08
CA LYS A 91 9.05 9.14 -21.88
C LYS A 91 7.83 10.05 -21.97
N ILE A 92 7.76 11.04 -21.10
CA ILE A 92 6.69 12.05 -21.03
C ILE A 92 7.30 13.45 -20.92
N ASP A 93 6.52 14.46 -21.33
CA ASP A 93 6.95 15.87 -21.27
C ASP A 93 7.37 16.30 -19.87
N ALA A 94 8.37 17.18 -19.79
CA ALA A 94 8.93 17.63 -18.51
C ALA A 94 7.89 18.31 -17.59
N ASN A 95 6.98 19.10 -18.18
CA ASN A 95 5.89 19.76 -17.46
C ASN A 95 4.87 18.74 -16.91
N LEU A 96 4.50 17.76 -17.72
CA LEU A 96 3.60 16.69 -17.31
C LEU A 96 4.24 15.83 -16.21
N LYS A 97 5.53 15.50 -16.35
CA LYS A 97 6.32 14.75 -15.39
C LYS A 97 6.34 15.41 -14.00
N LYS A 98 6.46 16.74 -13.94
CA LYS A 98 6.40 17.50 -12.68
C LYS A 98 5.02 17.38 -12.01
N ARG A 99 3.93 17.48 -12.78
CA ARG A 99 2.56 17.35 -12.27
C ARG A 99 2.27 15.93 -11.76
N ILE A 100 2.62 14.92 -12.56
CA ILE A 100 2.46 13.51 -12.21
C ILE A 100 3.24 13.18 -10.93
N ARG A 101 4.46 13.71 -10.78
CA ARG A 101 5.25 13.54 -9.55
C ARG A 101 4.53 14.08 -8.31
N LEU A 102 3.92 15.25 -8.39
CA LEU A 102 3.19 15.84 -7.26
C LEU A 102 1.98 14.98 -6.89
N ILE A 103 1.22 14.53 -7.89
CA ILE A 103 0.07 13.64 -7.70
C ILE A 103 0.52 12.31 -7.06
N HIS A 104 1.56 11.67 -7.59
CA HIS A 104 2.11 10.44 -7.05
C HIS A 104 2.55 10.56 -5.59
N ILE A 105 3.24 11.66 -5.24
CA ILE A 105 3.66 11.91 -3.86
C ILE A 105 2.44 12.12 -2.95
N TRP A 106 1.44 12.87 -3.40
CA TRP A 106 0.25 13.15 -2.62
C TRP A 106 -0.57 11.87 -2.38
N ILE A 107 -0.81 11.07 -3.43
CA ILE A 107 -1.48 9.77 -3.31
C ILE A 107 -0.68 8.82 -2.41
N GLY A 108 0.65 8.77 -2.55
CA GLY A 108 1.51 7.97 -1.68
C GLY A 108 1.39 8.33 -0.19
N ARG A 109 1.23 9.62 0.14
CA ARG A 109 0.98 10.07 1.52
C ARG A 109 -0.40 9.65 2.01
N VAL A 110 -1.43 9.81 1.19
CA VAL A 110 -2.80 9.38 1.51
C VAL A 110 -2.84 7.87 1.75
N LEU A 111 -2.17 7.08 0.91
CA LEU A 111 -2.03 5.63 1.08
C LEU A 111 -1.37 5.27 2.42
N PHE A 112 -0.30 5.97 2.78
CA PHE A 112 0.35 5.73 4.06
C PHE A 112 -0.60 5.98 5.24
N ILE A 113 -1.36 7.07 5.21
CA ILE A 113 -2.35 7.38 6.25
C ILE A 113 -3.45 6.30 6.32
N ILE A 114 -4.01 5.92 5.17
CA ILE A 114 -5.04 4.88 5.10
C ILE A 114 -4.50 3.55 5.64
N LEU A 115 -3.26 3.17 5.30
CA LEU A 115 -2.64 1.94 5.79
C LEU A 115 -2.52 1.93 7.32
N ILE A 116 -2.02 3.02 7.90
CA ILE A 116 -1.87 3.13 9.36
C ILE A 116 -3.23 3.06 10.05
N LEU A 117 -4.23 3.82 9.57
CA LEU A 117 -5.58 3.75 10.10
C LEU A 117 -6.16 2.33 10.00
N ASN A 118 -5.93 1.67 8.86
CA ASN A 118 -6.45 0.32 8.64
C ASN A 118 -5.82 -0.70 9.59
N ILE A 119 -4.52 -0.60 9.86
CA ILE A 119 -3.82 -1.44 10.84
C ILE A 119 -4.37 -1.18 12.25
N ILE A 120 -4.56 0.09 12.64
CA ILE A 120 -5.14 0.45 13.95
C ILE A 120 -6.53 -0.16 14.11
N PHE A 121 -7.41 -0.01 13.11
CA PHE A 121 -8.73 -0.64 13.15
C PHE A 121 -8.63 -2.16 13.25
N GLY A 122 -7.75 -2.78 12.46
CA GLY A 122 -7.49 -4.22 12.51
C GLY A 122 -7.13 -4.68 13.93
N ILE A 123 -6.23 -3.97 14.62
CA ILE A 123 -5.82 -4.26 16.00
C ILE A 123 -6.99 -4.07 16.98
N ILE A 124 -7.78 -2.98 16.84
CA ILE A 124 -8.92 -2.69 17.73
C ILE A 124 -9.98 -3.78 17.63
N ILE A 125 -10.28 -4.28 16.43
CA ILE A 125 -11.26 -5.36 16.21
C ILE A 125 -10.72 -6.68 16.78
N PHE A 126 -9.40 -6.88 16.70
CA PHE A 126 -8.74 -8.08 17.18
C PHE A 126 -8.42 -8.05 18.68
N LYS A 127 -9.07 -7.17 19.47
CA LYS A 127 -8.94 -7.19 20.92
C LYS A 127 -9.33 -8.59 21.42
N PRO A 128 -8.40 -9.33 22.06
CA PRO A 128 -8.73 -10.64 22.61
C PRO A 128 -9.66 -10.37 23.81
N PHE A 129 -10.90 -10.85 23.70
CA PHE A 129 -11.73 -11.17 24.85
C PHE A 129 -11.71 -12.68 25.02
#